data_AF-A0A832J0J9-F1
#
_entry.id   AF-A0A832J0J9-F1
#
_cell.length_a   1.000
_cell.length_b   1.000
_cell.length_c   1.000
_cell.angle_alpha   90.00
_cell.angle_beta   90.00
_cell.angle_gamma   90.00
#
_symmetry.space_group_name_H-M   'P 1'
#
loop_
_entity.id
_entity.type
_entity.pdbx_description
1 polymer ?
#
loop_
_entity_poly.entity_id
_entity_poly.type
_entity_poly.pdbx_seq_one_letter_code
_entity_poly.pdbx_strand_id
1 'polypeptide(L)'
;MQKNKFENTHVTYAPKAKPLKNESDNFSQQQITFEDTPLLFPAGLEKLFLLIYFVTLPYIAGLMFLFFYVGEGRTELFLSLNEDSSFILTWAIGYEILAGLILLYIVKLAISFSINNSRRGARKNFRRP
;
A
#
# COMPACT_ATOMS: atom_id res chain seq x y z
N MET A 1 48.40 -15.52 -61.89
CA MET A 1 47.57 -14.34 -61.58
C MET A 1 46.29 -14.83 -60.92
N GLN A 2 46.27 -14.86 -59.58
CA GLN A 2 45.17 -15.42 -58.77
C GLN A 2 44.00 -14.44 -58.73
N LYS A 3 42.78 -14.90 -59.01
CA LYS A 3 41.56 -14.10 -58.81
C LYS A 3 40.87 -14.59 -57.53
N ASN A 4 40.93 -13.74 -56.50
CA ASN A 4 40.26 -13.94 -55.22
C ASN A 4 38.74 -13.96 -55.40
N LYS A 5 38.12 -15.08 -55.02
CA LYS A 5 36.66 -15.24 -54.97
C LYS A 5 36.23 -15.18 -53.50
N PHE A 6 36.21 -13.97 -52.92
CA PHE A 6 35.52 -13.73 -51.66
C PHE A 6 34.11 -13.27 -52.00
N GLU A 7 33.18 -14.22 -51.93
CA GLU A 7 31.75 -14.00 -52.04
C GLU A 7 31.29 -13.23 -50.80
N ASN A 8 30.70 -12.06 -51.01
CA ASN A 8 30.14 -11.23 -49.94
C ASN A 8 28.89 -11.91 -49.39
N THR A 9 29.02 -12.63 -48.29
CA THR A 9 27.87 -13.15 -47.54
C THR A 9 27.13 -11.96 -46.92
N HIS A 10 26.04 -11.53 -47.55
CA HIS A 10 25.12 -10.56 -46.96
C HIS A 10 24.46 -11.21 -45.73
N VAL A 11 25.01 -10.94 -44.55
CA VAL A 11 24.38 -11.32 -43.28
C VAL A 11 23.21 -10.37 -43.05
N THR A 12 21.99 -10.84 -43.35
CA THR A 12 20.76 -10.12 -43.02
C THR A 12 20.53 -10.24 -41.51
N TYR A 13 20.86 -9.17 -40.78
CA TYR A 13 20.54 -9.08 -39.36
C TYR A 13 19.02 -8.99 -39.21
N ALA A 14 18.42 -10.01 -38.58
CA ALA A 14 17.04 -9.89 -38.11
C ALA A 14 16.96 -8.71 -37.12
N PRO A 15 16.03 -7.76 -37.29
CA PRO A 15 15.89 -6.65 -36.36
C PRO A 15 15.61 -7.23 -34.98
N LYS A 16 16.49 -6.92 -34.02
CA LYS A 16 16.33 -7.30 -32.62
C LYS A 16 14.94 -6.82 -32.18
N ALA A 17 14.02 -7.75 -31.93
CA ALA A 17 12.69 -7.42 -31.45
C ALA A 17 12.86 -6.54 -30.21
N LYS A 18 12.31 -5.32 -30.25
CA LYS A 18 12.33 -4.43 -29.09
C LYS A 18 11.66 -5.19 -27.95
N PRO A 19 12.30 -5.33 -26.77
CA PRO A 19 11.63 -5.94 -25.64
C PRO A 19 10.35 -5.13 -25.38
N LEU A 20 9.21 -5.81 -25.40
CA LEU A 20 7.94 -5.23 -24.97
C LEU A 20 8.16 -4.78 -23.52
N LYS A 21 8.28 -3.46 -23.34
CA LYS A 21 8.35 -2.86 -22.02
C LYS A 21 6.96 -3.04 -21.41
N ASN A 22 6.79 -4.03 -20.54
CA ASN A 22 5.57 -4.18 -19.77
C ASN A 22 5.35 -2.88 -18.97
N GLU A 23 4.37 -2.10 -19.38
CA GLU A 23 4.14 -0.72 -18.89
C GLU A 23 3.44 -0.70 -17.52
N SER A 24 3.11 -1.85 -16.94
CA SER A 24 2.13 -1.95 -15.86
C SER A 24 2.64 -2.51 -14.52
N ASP A 25 3.95 -2.64 -14.31
CA ASP A 25 4.51 -3.25 -13.09
C ASP A 25 5.17 -2.22 -12.14
N ASN A 26 4.69 -0.97 -12.15
CA ASN A 26 5.11 0.04 -11.19
C ASN A 26 4.36 -0.18 -9.87
N PHE A 27 5.07 -0.69 -8.87
CA PHE A 27 4.60 -0.87 -7.49
C PHE A 27 3.92 0.37 -6.88
N SER A 28 4.23 1.58 -7.39
CA SER A 28 3.67 2.85 -6.91
C SER A 28 2.39 3.30 -7.62
N GLN A 29 1.92 2.60 -8.66
CA GLN A 29 0.73 2.98 -9.44
C GLN A 29 -0.42 2.02 -9.19
N GLN A 30 -1.01 2.11 -7.99
CA GLN A 30 -2.29 1.49 -7.72
C GLN A 30 -3.40 2.48 -8.08
N GLN A 31 -4.18 2.18 -9.13
CA GLN A 31 -5.44 2.89 -9.37
C GLN A 31 -6.43 2.42 -8.30
N ILE A 32 -6.87 3.35 -7.44
CA ILE A 32 -7.85 3.09 -6.40
C ILE A 32 -9.12 3.82 -6.81
N THR A 33 -10.18 3.08 -7.10
CA THR A 33 -11.51 3.64 -7.34
C THR A 33 -12.30 3.64 -6.02
N PHE A 34 -13.22 4.58 -5.81
CA PHE A 34 -14.03 4.61 -4.58
C PHE A 34 -14.87 3.34 -4.40
N GLU A 35 -15.23 2.68 -5.49
CA GLU A 35 -15.92 1.38 -5.49
C GLU A 35 -15.06 0.23 -4.94
N ASP A 36 -13.73 0.35 -4.98
CA ASP A 36 -12.80 -0.65 -4.47
C ASP A 36 -12.65 -0.59 -2.94
N THR A 37 -13.25 0.42 -2.30
CA THR A 37 -13.16 0.60 -0.86
C THR A 37 -14.33 -0.08 -0.14
N PRO A 38 -14.12 -0.70 1.03
CA PRO A 38 -15.17 -1.34 1.81
C PRO A 38 -16.13 -0.33 2.48
N LEU A 39 -15.99 0.97 2.21
CA LEU A 39 -16.76 2.06 2.80
C LEU A 39 -17.92 2.45 1.87
N LEU A 40 -19.03 2.85 2.46
CA LEU A 40 -20.21 3.27 1.70
C LEU A 40 -20.01 4.71 1.20
N PHE A 41 -19.83 4.86 -0.11
CA PHE A 41 -19.77 6.16 -0.78
C PHE A 41 -20.99 6.36 -1.68
N PRO A 42 -22.07 6.99 -1.18
CA PRO A 42 -23.21 7.33 -2.04
C PRO A 42 -22.78 8.31 -3.13
N ALA A 43 -23.23 8.04 -4.36
CA ALA A 43 -22.84 8.81 -5.54
C ALA A 43 -23.15 10.31 -5.37
N GLY A 44 -22.15 11.15 -5.63
CA GLY A 44 -22.27 12.61 -5.50
C GLY A 44 -22.10 13.16 -4.08
N LEU A 45 -21.96 12.29 -3.07
CA LEU A 45 -21.67 12.67 -1.68
C LEU A 45 -20.31 12.15 -1.19
N GLU A 46 -19.45 11.63 -2.08
CA GLU A 46 -18.18 10.99 -1.69
C GLU A 46 -17.31 11.89 -0.81
N LYS A 47 -17.17 13.17 -1.18
CA LYS A 47 -16.35 14.15 -0.43
C LYS A 47 -16.88 14.41 0.98
N LEU A 48 -18.20 14.44 1.14
CA LEU A 48 -18.83 14.66 2.44
C LEU A 48 -18.60 13.44 3.35
N PHE A 49 -18.80 12.24 2.81
CA PHE A 49 -18.56 11.00 3.54
C PHE A 49 -17.08 10.83 3.90
N LEU A 50 -16.16 11.18 3.00
CA LEU A 50 -14.73 11.21 3.31
C LEU A 50 -14.40 12.13 4.48
N LEU A 51 -14.97 13.34 4.52
CA LEU A 51 -14.79 14.26 5.64
C LEU A 51 -15.34 13.68 6.94
N ILE A 52 -16.54 13.09 6.90
CA ILE A 52 -17.15 12.44 8.05
C ILE A 52 -16.26 11.31 8.55
N TYR A 53 -15.77 10.43 7.67
CA TYR A 53 -14.88 9.34 8.04
C TYR A 53 -13.55 9.84 8.61
N PHE A 54 -12.98 10.90 8.05
CA PHE A 54 -11.75 11.52 8.54
C PHE A 54 -11.90 12.05 9.98
N VAL A 55 -13.08 12.56 10.36
CA VAL A 55 -13.32 13.02 11.74
C VAL A 55 -13.71 11.87 12.66
N THR A 56 -14.60 11.00 12.20
CA THR A 56 -15.24 9.97 13.05
C THR A 56 -14.36 8.76 13.32
N LEU A 57 -13.61 8.26 12.32
CA LEU A 57 -12.77 7.06 12.50
C LEU A 57 -11.71 7.22 13.60
N PRO A 58 -10.90 8.31 13.62
CA PRO A 58 -9.95 8.53 14.68
C PRO A 58 -10.64 8.71 16.02
N TYR A 59 -11.74 9.47 16.06
CA TYR A 59 -12.47 9.69 17.31
C TYR A 59 -12.97 8.38 17.94
N ILE A 60 -13.56 7.49 17.14
CA ILE A 60 -14.01 6.17 17.60
C ILE A 60 -12.81 5.33 18.07
N ALA A 61 -11.70 5.32 17.31
CA ALA A 61 -10.50 4.60 17.71
C ALA A 61 -9.92 5.12 19.04
N GLY A 62 -9.91 6.44 19.23
CA GLY A 62 -9.48 7.09 20.47
C GLY A 62 -10.37 6.75 21.65
N LEU A 63 -11.70 6.77 21.48
CA LEU A 63 -12.65 6.35 22.51
C LEU A 63 -12.48 4.88 22.88
N MET A 64 -12.32 3.99 21.88
CA MET A 64 -12.06 2.57 22.14
C MET A 64 -10.75 2.38 22.92
N PHE A 65 -9.70 3.12 22.56
CA PHE A 65 -8.44 3.07 23.27
C PHE A 65 -8.59 3.57 24.72
N LEU A 66 -9.23 4.72 24.93
CA LEU A 66 -9.50 5.24 26.28
C LEU A 66 -10.33 4.26 27.09
N PHE A 67 -11.37 3.66 26.51
CA PHE A 67 -12.24 2.73 27.23
C PHE A 67 -11.53 1.42 27.59
N PHE A 68 -10.93 0.74 26.62
CA PHE A 68 -10.35 -0.59 26.83
C PHE A 68 -8.97 -0.56 27.48
N TYR A 69 -8.14 0.42 27.12
CA TYR A 69 -6.74 0.47 27.56
C TYR A 69 -6.56 1.33 28.81
N VAL A 70 -7.13 2.54 28.84
CA VAL A 70 -6.94 3.47 29.97
C VAL A 70 -7.97 3.24 31.08
N GLY A 71 -9.23 3.08 30.72
CA GLY A 71 -10.34 2.84 31.66
C GLY A 71 -10.47 1.38 32.08
N GLU A 72 -9.65 0.47 31.55
CA GLU A 72 -9.70 -0.98 31.82
C GLU A 72 -11.11 -1.59 31.67
N GLY A 73 -11.95 -1.03 30.79
CA GLY A 73 -13.34 -1.43 30.58
C GLY A 73 -14.30 -1.05 31.70
N ARG A 74 -13.87 -0.29 32.71
CA ARG A 74 -14.71 0.23 33.80
C ARG A 74 -15.40 1.51 33.34
N THR A 75 -16.73 1.47 33.25
CA THR A 75 -17.55 2.60 32.78
C THR A 75 -17.42 3.85 33.65
N GLU A 76 -17.25 3.68 34.96
CA GLU A 76 -17.09 4.79 35.91
C GLU A 76 -15.81 5.59 35.65
N LEU A 77 -14.67 4.89 35.51
CA LEU A 77 -13.39 5.51 35.19
C LEU A 77 -13.41 6.13 33.80
N PHE A 78 -14.04 5.47 32.83
CA PHE A 78 -14.17 6.01 31.49
C PHE A 78 -14.99 7.30 31.46
N LEU A 79 -16.11 7.39 32.19
CA LEU A 79 -16.90 8.62 32.25
C LEU A 79 -16.08 9.76 32.85
N SER A 80 -15.39 9.53 33.98
CA SER A 80 -14.57 10.57 34.60
C SER A 80 -13.44 11.03 33.68
N LEU A 81 -12.76 10.09 33.01
CA LEU A 81 -11.71 10.42 32.04
C LEU A 81 -12.26 11.15 30.82
N ASN A 82 -13.45 10.80 30.36
CA ASN A 82 -14.07 11.42 29.20
C ASN A 82 -14.56 12.83 29.50
N GLU A 83 -15.04 13.09 30.72
CA GLU A 83 -15.39 14.44 31.19
C GLU A 83 -14.16 15.35 31.26
N ASP A 84 -13.02 14.82 31.71
CA ASP A 84 -11.76 15.58 31.78
C ASP A 84 -11.05 15.68 30.40
N SER A 85 -11.24 14.69 29.53
CA SER A 85 -10.60 14.66 28.22
C SER A 85 -11.31 15.61 27.25
N SER A 86 -10.55 16.53 26.66
CA SER A 86 -11.06 17.35 25.57
C SER A 86 -11.28 16.51 24.31
N PHE A 87 -12.32 16.80 23.53
CA PHE A 87 -12.59 16.16 22.24
C PHE A 87 -11.34 16.05 21.34
N ILE A 88 -10.57 17.15 21.26
CA ILE A 88 -9.32 17.22 20.48
C ILE A 88 -8.28 16.21 20.98
N LEU A 89 -8.18 15.98 22.29
CA LEU A 89 -7.22 15.04 22.87
C LEU A 89 -7.56 13.61 22.44
N THR A 90 -8.82 13.20 22.64
CA THR A 90 -9.31 11.87 22.27
C THR A 90 -9.18 11.63 20.76
N TRP A 91 -9.49 12.66 19.97
CA TRP A 91 -9.35 12.63 18.52
C TRP A 91 -7.88 12.45 18.08
N ALA A 92 -6.95 13.20 18.69
CA ALA A 92 -5.51 13.09 18.41
C ALA A 92 -4.94 11.72 18.79
N ILE A 93 -5.29 11.20 19.97
CA ILE A 93 -4.91 9.84 20.40
C ILE A 93 -5.39 8.82 19.36
N GLY A 94 -6.61 8.97 18.87
CA GLY A 94 -7.15 8.14 17.80
C GLY A 94 -6.29 8.09 16.53
N TYR A 95 -5.75 9.24 16.10
CA TYR A 95 -4.82 9.29 14.98
C TYR A 95 -3.52 8.56 15.24
N GLU A 96 -2.95 8.69 16.43
CA GLU A 96 -1.71 7.99 16.79
C GLU A 96 -1.89 6.47 16.73
N ILE A 97 -3.01 5.96 17.25
CA ILE A 97 -3.33 4.52 17.19
C ILE A 97 -3.51 4.07 15.74
N LEU A 98 -4.28 4.79 14.92
CA LEU A 98 -4.46 4.45 13.50
C LEU A 98 -3.15 4.51 12.72
N ALA A 99 -2.34 5.57 12.92
CA ALA A 99 -1.05 5.73 12.28
C ALA A 99 -0.09 4.60 12.67
N GLY A 100 -0.05 4.22 13.94
CA GLY A 100 0.74 3.09 14.43
C GLY A 100 0.34 1.77 13.75
N LEU A 101 -0.96 1.49 13.65
CA LEU A 101 -1.46 0.29 12.96
C LEU A 101 -1.12 0.29 11.46
N ILE A 102 -1.29 1.44 10.79
CA ILE A 102 -0.93 1.61 9.37
C ILE A 102 0.57 1.41 9.17
N LEU A 103 1.41 1.96 10.05
CA LEU A 103 2.85 1.82 9.98
C LEU A 103 3.27 0.36 10.14
N LEU A 104 2.71 -0.34 11.13
CA LEU A 104 2.94 -1.78 11.32
C LEU A 104 2.50 -2.58 10.09
N TYR A 105 1.37 -2.21 9.48
CA TYR A 105 0.90 -2.84 8.25
C TYR A 105 1.85 -2.62 7.07
N ILE A 106 2.36 -1.39 6.88
CA ILE A 106 3.35 -1.08 5.84
C ILE A 106 4.64 -1.88 6.07
N VAL A 107 5.12 -1.95 7.31
CA VAL A 107 6.32 -2.75 7.66
C VAL A 107 6.08 -4.23 7.33
N LYS A 108 4.92 -4.79 7.69
CA LYS A 108 4.54 -6.16 7.35
C LYS A 108 4.55 -6.39 5.83
N LEU A 109 4.00 -5.46 5.05
CA LEU A 109 4.01 -5.52 3.59
C LEU A 109 5.45 -5.48 3.03
N ALA A 110 6.29 -4.60 3.54
CA ALA A 110 7.69 -4.47 3.14
C ALA A 110 8.48 -5.77 3.40
N ILE A 111 8.31 -6.37 4.59
CA ILE A 111 8.93 -7.65 4.93
C ILE A 111 8.44 -8.76 4.00
N SER A 112 7.12 -8.87 3.79
CA SER A 112 6.53 -9.86 2.88
C SER A 112 7.05 -9.73 1.45
N PHE A 113 7.12 -8.50 0.94
CA PHE A 113 7.67 -8.21 -0.38
C PHE A 113 9.14 -8.64 -0.49
N SER A 114 9.97 -8.32 0.50
CA SER A 114 11.38 -8.69 0.54
C SER A 114 11.59 -10.21 0.53
N ILE A 115 10.83 -10.95 1.34
CA ILE A 115 10.87 -12.42 1.39
C ILE A 115 10.47 -13.02 0.04
N ASN A 116 9.39 -12.53 -0.57
CA ASN A 116 8.89 -13.03 -1.85
C ASN A 116 9.85 -12.73 -3.02
N ASN A 117 10.47 -11.54 -3.01
CA ASN A 117 11.45 -11.16 -4.04
C ASN A 117 12.73 -12.00 -3.94
N SER A 118 13.21 -12.25 -2.72
CA SER A 118 14.39 -13.09 -2.46
C SER A 118 14.21 -14.53 -2.98
N ARG A 119 12.99 -15.07 -2.92
CA ARG A 119 12.65 -16.40 -3.46
C ARG A 119 12.60 -16.45 -4.99
N ARG A 120 12.28 -15.34 -5.67
CA ARG A 120 12.23 -15.28 -7.15
C ARG A 120 13.62 -15.25 -7.79
N GLY A 121 14.62 -14.68 -7.13
CA GLY A 121 16.01 -14.63 -7.62
C GLY A 121 16.67 -16.00 -7.81
N ALA A 122 16.28 -17.00 -7.02
CA ALA A 122 16.86 -18.36 -7.08
C ALA A 122 16.39 -19.21 -8.28
N ARG A 123 15.34 -18.79 -9.01
CA ARG A 123 14.75 -19.57 -10.12
C ARG A 123 15.03 -18.99 -11.52
N LYS A 124 16.01 -18.11 -11.69
CA LYS A 124 16.50 -17.81 -13.04
C LYS A 124 17.26 -19.02 -13.54
N ASN A 125 16.56 -19.93 -14.22
CA ASN A 125 17.18 -20.93 -15.08
C ASN A 125 18.09 -20.20 -16.05
N PHE A 126 19.40 -20.31 -15.79
CA PHE A 126 20.45 -19.72 -16.61
C PHE A 126 20.43 -20.45 -17.95
N ARG A 127 19.61 -19.98 -18.90
CA ARG A 127 19.68 -20.42 -20.29
C ARG A 127 21.00 -19.90 -20.84
N ARG A 128 22.01 -20.78 -20.87
CA ARG A 128 23.23 -20.52 -21.66
C ARG A 128 22.86 -20.54 -23.14
N PRO A 129 23.43 -19.62 -23.95
CA PRO A 129 23.29 -19.62 -25.40
C PRO A 129 23.91 -20.87 -26.02
#